data_AF-A0A369UUN2-F1
#
_entry.id   AF-A0A369UUN2-F1
#
_cell.length_a   1.000
_cell.length_b   1.000
_cell.length_c   1.000
_cell.angle_alpha   90.00
_cell.angle_beta   90.00
_cell.angle_gamma   90.00
#
_symmetry.space_group_name_H-M   'P 1'
#
loop_
_entity.id
_entity.type
_entity.pdbx_description
1 polymer ?
#
loop_
_entity_poly.entity_id
_entity_poly.type
_entity_poly.pdbx_seq_one_letter_code
_entity_poly.pdbx_strand_id
1 'polypeptide(L)'
;MRHIEVWADVVCAWAYIGKRRLEQALEGWDGESVEVVWRPFRIDPMAPARAQPLEEVLQDPVVDGALQGCAPGMSAAENRVRVSEIAAAEGLGPRWGAAWRASSHDAHRLVALAYEQGGSALQDAVLEGVLRAHFVERRDISRTETLREIAAAAGFSEGARLLGGGGAQEYVREALLRGKAIGVTTSPTLVVGGEALAGAHAPEVIARFVARAVAEPRRELPAEVERLRLAEALLDKGDPLGCLTLLCALMAEHPEDRSVRMLAARAHYHSAQLSRARSGLERLVAENPDDAYARLLLGRTLERRGEGEEAALHLRIAAAMNPGYGKAG
;
A
#
# COMPACT_ATOMS: atom_id res chain seq x y z
N MET A 1 8.37 -3.29 22.17
CA MET A 1 9.02 -3.51 20.87
C MET A 1 8.24 -2.74 19.83
N ARG A 2 8.90 -1.82 19.13
CA ARG A 2 8.28 -0.90 18.16
C ARG A 2 8.56 -1.36 16.74
N HIS A 3 7.58 -1.33 15.85
CA HIS A 3 7.82 -1.64 14.45
C HIS A 3 8.29 -0.40 13.68
N ILE A 4 9.35 -0.56 12.89
CA ILE A 4 9.75 0.33 11.81
C ILE A 4 9.22 -0.30 10.53
N GLU A 5 8.09 0.20 10.04
CA GLU A 5 7.53 -0.31 8.78
C GLU A 5 8.22 0.36 7.60
N VAL A 6 8.85 -0.43 6.75
CA VAL A 6 9.49 0.07 5.53
C VAL A 6 8.64 -0.29 4.33
N TRP A 7 7.89 0.70 3.85
CA TRP A 7 7.05 0.58 2.67
C TRP A 7 7.89 0.78 1.43
N ALA A 8 8.18 -0.31 0.73
CA ALA A 8 9.14 -0.30 -0.36
C ALA A 8 8.75 -1.25 -1.49
N ASP A 9 9.16 -0.91 -2.70
CA ASP A 9 9.13 -1.84 -3.83
C ASP A 9 10.52 -2.44 -4.06
N VAL A 10 10.58 -3.75 -4.31
CA VAL A 10 11.83 -4.48 -4.54
C VAL A 10 12.48 -4.17 -5.89
N VAL A 11 11.76 -3.49 -6.79
CA VAL A 11 12.31 -2.93 -8.05
C VAL A 11 12.73 -1.46 -7.90
N CYS A 12 12.59 -0.87 -6.72
CA CYS A 12 13.02 0.50 -6.46
C CYS A 12 14.49 0.54 -6.03
N ALA A 13 15.33 1.17 -6.84
CA ALA A 13 16.73 1.47 -6.55
C ALA A 13 16.95 2.08 -5.15
N TRP A 14 16.15 3.11 -4.83
CA TRP A 14 16.24 3.83 -3.57
C TRP A 14 15.80 2.99 -2.36
N ALA A 15 14.99 1.94 -2.55
CA ALA A 15 14.66 1.01 -1.47
C ALA A 15 15.90 0.24 -1.02
N TYR A 16 16.75 -0.21 -1.96
CA TYR A 16 17.97 -0.95 -1.61
C TYR A 16 19.02 -0.05 -0.96
N ILE A 17 19.21 1.16 -1.50
CA ILE A 17 20.05 2.20 -0.87
C ILE A 17 19.50 2.53 0.53
N GLY A 18 18.19 2.73 0.64
CA GLY A 18 17.51 3.01 1.90
C GLY A 18 17.68 1.90 2.93
N LYS A 19 17.70 0.63 2.51
CA LYS A 19 18.01 -0.53 3.38
C LYS A 19 19.38 -0.36 4.03
N ARG A 20 20.43 -0.11 3.24
CA ARG A 20 21.80 0.09 3.76
C ARG A 20 21.88 1.27 4.71
N ARG A 21 21.22 2.38 4.38
CA ARG A 21 21.20 3.57 5.25
C ARG A 21 20.43 3.35 6.55
N LEU A 22 19.35 2.56 6.52
CA LEU A 22 18.61 2.17 7.72
C LEU A 22 19.44 1.22 8.59
N GLU A 23 20.14 0.25 8.00
CA GLU A 23 21.05 -0.64 8.73
C GLU A 23 22.16 0.16 9.43
N GLN A 24 22.79 1.10 8.73
CA GLN A 24 23.77 2.01 9.32
C GLN A 24 23.16 2.89 10.43
N ALA A 25 21.94 3.39 10.23
CA ALA A 25 21.25 4.21 11.23
C ALA A 25 20.89 3.45 12.51
N LEU A 26 20.74 2.12 12.41
CA LEU A 26 20.44 1.24 13.54
C LEU A 26 21.69 0.55 14.10
N GLU A 27 22.86 0.75 13.50
CA GLU A 27 24.12 0.22 14.02
C GLU A 27 24.44 0.89 15.36
N GLY A 28 24.57 0.07 16.42
CA GLY A 28 24.79 0.58 17.77
C GLY A 28 23.56 1.26 18.41
N TRP A 29 22.35 1.01 17.88
CA TRP A 29 21.10 1.51 18.46
C TRP A 29 20.95 1.12 19.94
N ASP A 30 20.81 2.11 20.82
CA ASP A 30 20.69 1.97 22.27
C ASP A 30 19.29 2.37 22.81
N GLY A 31 18.36 2.72 21.92
CA GLY A 31 16.99 3.10 22.28
C GLY A 31 16.06 1.91 22.53
N GLU A 32 14.73 2.16 22.54
CA GLU A 32 13.74 1.09 22.71
C GLU A 32 13.93 0.01 21.62
N SER A 33 13.70 -1.26 21.96
CA SER A 33 13.77 -2.36 21.01
C SER A 33 12.85 -2.12 19.80
N VAL A 34 13.45 -2.11 18.61
CA VAL A 34 12.77 -1.95 17.32
C VAL A 34 12.79 -3.24 16.51
N GLU A 35 11.75 -3.47 15.72
CA GLU A 35 11.68 -4.52 14.71
C GLU A 35 11.46 -3.85 13.33
N VAL A 36 12.32 -4.14 12.37
CA VAL A 36 12.13 -3.68 10.98
C VAL A 36 11.20 -4.64 10.27
N VAL A 37 10.11 -4.12 9.72
CA VAL A 37 9.10 -4.91 9.00
C VAL A 37 8.90 -4.34 7.60
N TRP A 38 9.14 -5.15 6.59
CA TRP A 38 8.99 -4.75 5.20
C TRP A 38 7.53 -4.86 4.75
N ARG A 39 7.02 -3.77 4.16
CA ARG A 39 5.64 -3.66 3.65
C ARG A 39 5.66 -3.44 2.14
N PRO A 40 4.74 -4.08 1.40
CA PRO A 40 4.75 -3.99 -0.05
C PRO A 40 4.35 -2.58 -0.51
N PHE A 41 5.11 -2.06 -1.47
CA PHE A 41 4.74 -0.94 -2.32
C PHE A 41 4.95 -1.36 -3.78
N ARG A 42 4.17 -0.81 -4.72
CA ARG A 42 4.35 -1.08 -6.15
C ARG A 42 4.52 0.22 -6.94
N ILE A 43 5.74 0.52 -7.37
CA ILE A 43 6.04 1.71 -8.21
C ILE A 43 5.46 1.54 -9.62
N ASP A 44 5.41 0.31 -10.13
CA ASP A 44 4.82 -0.05 -11.42
C ASP A 44 3.79 -1.17 -11.25
N PRO A 45 2.54 -0.83 -10.86
CA PRO A 45 1.46 -1.80 -10.75
C PRO A 45 1.14 -2.49 -12.08
N MET A 46 1.47 -1.85 -13.20
CA MET A 46 1.18 -2.30 -14.57
C MET A 46 2.38 -2.99 -15.24
N ALA A 47 3.42 -3.32 -14.47
CA ALA A 47 4.53 -4.13 -14.96
C ALA A 47 3.99 -5.43 -15.58
N PRO A 48 4.45 -5.79 -16.79
CA PRO A 48 3.92 -6.94 -17.52
C PRO A 48 4.20 -8.26 -16.79
N ALA A 49 3.33 -9.25 -17.02
CA ALA A 49 3.51 -10.59 -16.47
C ALA A 49 4.81 -11.26 -16.96
N ARG A 50 5.20 -11.00 -18.21
CA ARG A 50 6.51 -11.37 -18.75
C ARG A 50 7.43 -10.15 -18.66
N ALA A 51 8.54 -10.28 -17.95
CA ALA A 51 9.51 -9.21 -17.84
C ALA A 51 10.05 -8.79 -19.22
N GLN A 52 10.33 -7.50 -19.34
CA GLN A 52 10.92 -6.89 -20.54
C GLN A 52 12.34 -6.43 -20.24
N PRO A 53 13.27 -6.47 -21.22
CA PRO A 53 14.57 -5.85 -21.07
C PRO A 53 14.41 -4.35 -20.74
N LEU A 54 14.98 -3.91 -19.62
CA LEU A 54 14.78 -2.54 -19.13
C LEU A 54 15.38 -1.50 -20.08
N GLU A 55 16.46 -1.85 -20.78
CA GLU A 55 17.09 -0.98 -21.76
C GLU A 55 16.16 -0.61 -22.91
N GLU A 56 15.40 -1.59 -23.44
CA GLU A 56 14.40 -1.35 -24.49
C GLU A 56 13.25 -0.47 -23.99
N VAL A 57 12.79 -0.70 -22.75
CA VAL A 57 11.72 0.11 -22.15
C VAL A 57 12.15 1.57 -21.96
N LEU A 58 13.40 1.81 -21.53
CA LEU A 58 13.91 3.15 -21.28
C LEU A 58 14.18 3.95 -22.57
N GLN A 59 14.18 3.29 -23.73
CA GLN A 59 14.21 3.95 -25.03
C GLN A 59 12.83 4.43 -25.48
N ASP A 60 11.75 4.04 -24.79
CA ASP A 60 10.40 4.54 -25.05
C ASP A 60 10.29 6.02 -24.63
N PRO A 61 9.97 6.95 -25.57
CA PRO A 61 9.87 8.38 -25.27
C PRO A 61 8.85 8.74 -24.19
N VAL A 62 7.79 7.93 -24.01
CA VAL A 62 6.77 8.15 -22.97
C VAL A 62 7.36 7.83 -21.59
N VAL A 63 8.14 6.75 -21.50
CA VAL A 63 8.79 6.34 -20.25
C VAL A 63 9.92 7.30 -19.91
N ASP A 64 10.74 7.70 -20.88
CA ASP A 64 11.82 8.68 -20.67
C ASP A 64 11.25 10.03 -20.19
N GLY A 65 10.18 10.52 -20.83
CA GLY A 65 9.49 11.74 -20.40
C GLY A 65 8.92 11.67 -18.97
N ALA A 66 8.35 10.52 -18.57
CA ALA A 66 7.87 10.32 -17.21
C ALA A 66 9.02 10.33 -16.18
N LEU A 67 10.18 9.75 -16.52
CA LEU A 67 11.34 9.72 -15.64
C LEU A 67 12.04 11.08 -15.51
N GLN A 68 12.03 11.91 -16.56
CA GLN A 68 12.51 13.29 -16.49
C GLN A 68 11.69 14.15 -15.51
N GLY A 69 10.41 13.84 -15.33
CA GLY A 69 9.57 14.46 -14.28
C GLY A 69 10.04 14.13 -12.85
N CYS A 70 10.67 12.97 -12.65
CA CYS A 70 11.21 12.55 -11.35
C CYS A 70 12.61 13.12 -11.06
N ALA A 71 13.38 13.44 -12.11
CA ALA A 71 14.71 14.06 -12.00
C ALA A 71 14.84 15.18 -13.05
N PRO A 72 14.26 16.38 -12.78
CA PRO A 72 14.26 17.48 -13.73
C PRO A 72 15.70 17.86 -14.15
N GLY A 73 15.94 17.95 -15.46
CA GLY A 73 17.23 18.34 -16.00
C GLY A 73 18.25 17.20 -16.13
N MET A 74 17.84 15.94 -16.00
CA MET A 74 18.71 14.77 -16.16
C MET A 74 18.02 13.72 -17.05
N SER A 75 18.76 13.13 -18.00
CA SER A 75 18.26 11.99 -18.77
C SER A 75 18.15 10.72 -17.91
N ALA A 76 17.34 9.76 -18.35
CA ALA A 76 17.25 8.45 -17.67
C ALA A 76 18.59 7.70 -17.62
N ALA A 77 19.48 7.92 -18.59
CA ALA A 77 20.83 7.35 -18.59
C ALA A 77 21.73 7.97 -17.52
N GLU A 78 21.80 9.29 -17.45
CA GLU A 78 22.59 10.02 -16.44
C GLU A 78 22.10 9.72 -15.02
N ASN A 79 20.77 9.67 -14.82
CA ASN A 79 20.22 9.33 -13.51
C ASN A 79 20.60 7.90 -13.08
N ARG A 80 20.63 6.93 -14.01
CA ARG A 80 21.08 5.57 -13.69
C ARG A 80 22.55 5.51 -13.28
N VAL A 81 23.42 6.26 -13.95
CA VAL A 81 24.85 6.35 -13.58
C VAL A 81 24.99 6.91 -12.18
N ARG A 82 24.34 8.05 -11.90
CA ARG A 82 24.35 8.68 -10.58
C ARG A 82 23.86 7.73 -9.48
N VAL A 83 22.74 7.03 -9.71
CA VAL A 83 22.19 6.10 -8.72
C VAL A 83 23.13 4.91 -8.51
N SER A 84 23.79 4.41 -9.56
CA SER A 84 24.80 3.36 -9.46
C SER A 84 26.02 3.78 -8.63
N GLU A 85 26.51 5.01 -8.83
CA GLU A 85 27.63 5.56 -8.02
C GLU A 85 27.25 5.68 -6.54
N ILE A 86 26.03 6.14 -6.25
CA ILE A 86 25.51 6.19 -4.88
C ILE A 86 25.44 4.78 -4.30
N ALA A 87 24.85 3.82 -5.02
CA ALA A 87 24.76 2.43 -4.56
C ALA A 87 26.15 1.82 -4.27
N ALA A 88 27.15 2.10 -5.12
CA ALA A 88 28.52 1.66 -4.90
C ALA A 88 29.13 2.27 -3.63
N ALA A 89 28.88 3.56 -3.36
CA ALA A 89 29.31 4.24 -2.14
C ALA A 89 28.65 3.65 -0.86
N GLU A 90 27.45 3.08 -0.99
CA GLU A 90 26.74 2.35 0.07
C GLU A 90 27.16 0.87 0.19
N GLY A 91 28.21 0.46 -0.53
CA GLY A 91 28.74 -0.91 -0.47
C GLY A 91 27.98 -1.95 -1.30
N LEU A 92 27.09 -1.54 -2.21
CA LEU A 92 26.31 -2.46 -3.08
C LEU A 92 27.09 -2.97 -4.31
N GLY A 93 28.37 -2.61 -4.41
CA GLY A 93 29.30 -3.09 -5.43
C GLY A 93 29.35 -2.23 -6.70
N PRO A 94 30.38 -2.43 -7.55
CA PRO A 94 30.64 -1.57 -8.72
C PRO A 94 29.79 -1.92 -9.96
N ARG A 95 29.13 -3.08 -9.97
CA ARG A 95 28.20 -3.50 -11.03
C ARG A 95 26.80 -3.53 -10.44
N TRP A 96 26.06 -2.46 -10.67
CA TRP A 96 24.76 -2.25 -10.04
C TRP A 96 23.75 -1.65 -11.03
N GLY A 97 22.54 -2.20 -11.03
CA GLY A 97 21.42 -1.74 -11.84
C GLY A 97 20.59 -2.88 -12.44
N ALA A 98 19.28 -2.67 -12.50
CA ALA A 98 18.35 -3.66 -13.05
C ALA A 98 18.56 -3.89 -14.56
N ALA A 99 18.37 -5.14 -15.00
CA ALA A 99 18.28 -5.47 -16.43
C ALA A 99 16.85 -5.65 -16.92
N TRP A 100 15.88 -5.75 -16.02
CA TRP A 100 14.51 -6.16 -16.33
C TRP A 100 13.51 -5.18 -15.77
N ARG A 101 12.50 -4.81 -16.56
CA ARG A 101 11.21 -4.33 -16.05
C ARG A 101 10.39 -5.57 -15.67
N ALA A 102 10.40 -5.91 -14.39
CA ALA A 102 9.75 -7.10 -13.86
C ALA A 102 8.58 -6.73 -12.96
N SER A 103 7.54 -7.57 -12.94
CA SER A 103 6.51 -7.49 -11.90
C SER A 103 7.10 -7.87 -10.55
N SER A 104 6.90 -7.02 -9.54
CA SER A 104 7.32 -7.26 -8.16
C SER A 104 6.29 -8.00 -7.31
N HIS A 105 5.12 -8.35 -7.87
CA HIS A 105 3.99 -8.88 -7.11
C HIS A 105 4.30 -10.19 -6.37
N ASP A 106 4.86 -11.18 -7.06
CA ASP A 106 5.19 -12.47 -6.42
C ASP A 106 6.40 -12.38 -5.49
N ALA A 107 7.33 -11.45 -5.76
CA ALA A 107 8.41 -11.14 -4.83
C ALA A 107 7.86 -10.57 -3.51
N HIS A 108 6.90 -9.64 -3.57
CA HIS A 108 6.22 -9.14 -2.37
C HIS A 108 5.47 -10.23 -1.61
N ARG A 109 4.82 -11.15 -2.33
CA ARG A 109 4.16 -12.31 -1.70
C ARG A 109 5.17 -13.22 -1.01
N LEU A 110 6.32 -13.49 -1.62
CA LEU A 110 7.37 -14.30 -0.99
C LEU A 110 7.93 -13.62 0.27
N VAL A 111 8.19 -12.31 0.23
CA VAL A 111 8.65 -11.52 1.38
C VAL A 111 7.61 -11.53 2.51
N ALA A 112 6.32 -11.41 2.18
CA ALA A 112 5.24 -11.50 3.16
C ALA A 112 5.17 -12.90 3.82
N LEU A 113 5.24 -13.96 3.02
CA LEU A 113 5.27 -15.34 3.51
C LEU A 113 6.49 -15.61 4.41
N ALA A 114 7.64 -15.03 4.07
CA ALA A 114 8.85 -15.15 4.89
C ALA A 114 8.67 -14.55 6.29
N TYR A 115 7.99 -13.40 6.39
CA TYR A 115 7.65 -12.80 7.68
C TYR A 115 6.68 -13.68 8.49
N GLU A 116 5.63 -14.20 7.84
CA GLU A 116 4.65 -15.09 8.48
C GLU A 116 5.29 -16.36 9.06
N GLN A 117 6.27 -16.92 8.35
CA GLN A 117 6.87 -18.22 8.71
C GLN A 117 8.11 -18.10 9.61
N GLY A 118 8.87 -17.01 9.53
CA GLY A 118 10.16 -16.87 10.20
C GLY A 118 10.46 -15.49 10.77
N GLY A 119 9.47 -14.61 10.86
CA GLY A 119 9.62 -13.26 11.42
C GLY A 119 10.47 -12.32 10.58
N SER A 120 10.83 -11.17 11.16
CA SER A 120 11.61 -10.11 10.49
C SER A 120 12.97 -10.57 9.98
N ALA A 121 13.67 -11.47 10.68
CA ALA A 121 14.96 -11.99 10.24
C ALA A 121 14.85 -12.76 8.92
N LEU A 122 13.88 -13.66 8.79
CA LEU A 122 13.66 -14.40 7.54
C LEU A 122 13.12 -13.48 6.43
N GLN A 123 12.24 -12.55 6.79
CA GLN A 123 11.74 -11.54 5.87
C GLN A 123 12.89 -10.72 5.25
N ASP A 124 13.82 -10.24 6.08
CA ASP A 124 14.95 -9.44 5.64
C ASP A 124 15.89 -10.23 4.73
N ALA A 125 16.21 -11.48 5.09
CA ALA A 125 17.05 -12.36 4.27
C ALA A 125 16.45 -12.61 2.87
N VAL A 126 15.15 -12.86 2.80
CA VAL A 126 14.45 -13.04 1.52
C VAL A 126 14.41 -11.75 0.72
N LEU A 127 14.08 -10.61 1.34
CA LEU A 127 14.08 -9.31 0.68
C LEU A 127 15.46 -8.94 0.12
N GLU A 128 16.51 -9.09 0.93
CA GLU A 128 17.91 -8.91 0.54
C GLU A 128 18.25 -9.76 -0.68
N GLY A 129 17.84 -11.04 -0.68
CA GLY A 129 18.00 -11.94 -1.82
C GLY A 129 17.29 -11.45 -3.09
N VAL A 130 16.06 -10.92 -2.99
CA VAL A 130 15.32 -10.34 -4.13
C VAL A 130 16.01 -9.09 -4.65
N LEU A 131 16.38 -8.15 -3.77
CA LEU A 131 17.05 -6.90 -4.13
C LEU A 131 18.39 -7.18 -4.81
N ARG A 132 19.20 -8.09 -4.26
CA ARG A 132 20.46 -8.55 -4.84
C ARG A 132 20.24 -9.22 -6.20
N ALA A 133 19.29 -10.14 -6.31
CA ALA A 133 18.98 -10.80 -7.57
C ALA A 133 18.62 -9.79 -8.67
N HIS A 134 17.83 -8.78 -8.34
CA HIS A 134 17.38 -7.76 -9.29
C HIS A 134 18.49 -6.78 -9.71
N PHE A 135 19.20 -6.19 -8.74
CA PHE A 135 20.12 -5.07 -8.98
C PHE A 135 21.58 -5.47 -9.18
N VAL A 136 22.03 -6.56 -8.57
CA VAL A 136 23.44 -6.97 -8.62
C VAL A 136 23.61 -8.11 -9.62
N GLU A 137 22.76 -9.14 -9.52
CA GLU A 137 22.83 -10.32 -10.38
C GLU A 137 22.06 -10.13 -11.70
N ARG A 138 21.31 -9.03 -11.83
CA ARG A 138 20.56 -8.62 -13.03
C ARG A 138 19.57 -9.70 -13.51
N ARG A 139 18.99 -10.42 -12.57
CA ARG A 139 18.03 -11.51 -12.80
C ARG A 139 16.61 -10.98 -12.91
N ASP A 140 15.79 -11.73 -13.63
CA ASP A 140 14.35 -11.54 -13.67
C ASP A 140 13.71 -12.13 -12.40
N ILE A 141 13.22 -11.25 -11.52
CA ILE A 141 12.57 -11.60 -10.26
C ILE A 141 11.08 -11.95 -10.41
N SER A 142 10.52 -11.82 -11.62
CA SER A 142 9.15 -12.28 -11.90
C SER A 142 9.08 -13.79 -12.16
N ARG A 143 10.23 -14.46 -12.29
CA ARG A 143 10.31 -15.91 -12.52
C ARG A 143 10.19 -16.70 -11.22
N THR A 144 9.33 -17.71 -11.25
CA THR A 144 9.16 -18.68 -10.15
C THR A 144 10.48 -19.34 -9.77
N GLU A 145 11.31 -19.70 -10.76
CA GLU A 145 12.61 -20.35 -10.51
C GLU A 145 13.56 -19.42 -9.74
N THR A 146 13.61 -18.14 -10.10
CA THR A 146 14.41 -17.14 -9.39
C THR A 146 13.96 -17.00 -7.94
N LEU A 147 12.64 -16.86 -7.72
CA LEU A 147 12.09 -16.72 -6.37
C LEU A 147 12.28 -17.98 -5.52
N ARG A 148 12.21 -19.17 -6.12
CA ARG A 148 12.49 -20.45 -5.45
C ARG A 148 13.94 -20.54 -4.98
N GLU A 149 14.89 -20.13 -5.81
CA GLU A 149 16.31 -20.12 -5.45
C GLU A 149 16.62 -19.13 -4.31
N ILE A 150 16.00 -17.94 -4.36
CA ILE A 150 16.10 -16.94 -3.29
C ILE A 150 15.56 -17.50 -1.98
N ALA A 151 14.36 -18.10 -2.00
CA ALA A 151 13.75 -18.70 -0.81
C ALA A 151 14.65 -19.80 -0.23
N ALA A 152 15.17 -20.69 -1.06
CA ALA A 152 16.06 -21.77 -0.62
C ALA A 152 17.37 -21.23 -0.01
N ALA A 153 17.98 -20.21 -0.63
CA ALA A 153 19.21 -19.59 -0.13
C ALA A 153 19.01 -18.90 1.23
N ALA A 154 17.81 -18.35 1.49
CA ALA A 154 17.44 -17.77 2.77
C ALA A 154 17.03 -18.81 3.83
N GLY A 155 17.06 -20.11 3.51
CA GLY A 155 16.61 -21.17 4.42
C GLY A 155 15.09 -21.35 4.48
N PHE A 156 14.33 -20.74 3.56
CA PHE A 156 12.87 -20.84 3.47
C PHE A 156 12.43 -21.93 2.47
N SER A 157 12.62 -23.21 2.84
CA SER A 157 12.32 -24.35 1.96
C SER A 157 10.87 -24.42 1.47
N GLU A 158 9.92 -24.02 2.32
CA GLU A 158 8.49 -24.04 2.01
C GLU A 158 8.03 -22.87 1.11
N GLY A 159 8.86 -21.84 0.94
CA GLY A 159 8.46 -20.57 0.32
C GLY A 159 7.93 -20.73 -1.10
N ALA A 160 8.59 -21.54 -1.93
CA ALA A 160 8.16 -21.79 -3.30
C ALA A 160 6.81 -22.53 -3.38
N ARG A 161 6.58 -23.49 -2.48
CA ARG A 161 5.32 -24.25 -2.41
C ARG A 161 4.17 -23.34 -1.98
N LEU A 162 4.37 -22.53 -0.94
CA LEU A 162 3.37 -21.58 -0.45
C LEU A 162 3.03 -20.51 -1.50
N LEU A 163 4.05 -19.98 -2.20
CA LEU A 163 3.85 -19.02 -3.28
C LEU A 163 3.05 -19.65 -4.44
N GLY A 164 3.41 -20.86 -4.87
CA GLY A 164 2.69 -21.59 -5.92
C GLY A 164 1.24 -21.93 -5.54
N GLY A 165 0.94 -22.06 -4.25
CA GLY A 165 -0.41 -22.28 -3.71
C GLY A 165 -1.26 -21.01 -3.56
N GLY A 166 -0.81 -19.84 -4.02
CA GLY A 166 -1.55 -18.59 -3.87
C GLY A 166 -1.32 -17.87 -2.52
N GLY A 167 -0.33 -18.31 -1.73
CA GLY A 167 -0.01 -17.72 -0.43
C GLY A 167 0.24 -16.21 -0.48
N ALA A 168 -0.16 -15.51 0.59
CA ALA A 168 -0.08 -14.06 0.78
C ALA A 168 -0.77 -13.18 -0.29
N GLN A 169 -1.56 -13.74 -1.21
CA GLN A 169 -2.27 -12.95 -2.24
C GLN A 169 -3.20 -11.91 -1.62
N GLU A 170 -4.02 -12.31 -0.65
CA GLU A 170 -4.94 -11.41 0.04
C GLU A 170 -4.18 -10.38 0.89
N TYR A 171 -3.20 -10.85 1.65
CA TYR A 171 -2.38 -9.99 2.51
C TYR A 171 -1.69 -8.87 1.71
N VAL A 172 -1.05 -9.18 0.58
CA VAL A 172 -0.38 -8.16 -0.25
C VAL A 172 -1.40 -7.17 -0.81
N ARG A 173 -2.58 -7.65 -1.23
CA ARG A 173 -3.67 -6.78 -1.70
C ARG A 173 -4.12 -5.80 -0.61
N GLU A 174 -4.40 -6.30 0.58
CA GLU A 174 -4.77 -5.45 1.72
C GLU A 174 -3.66 -4.50 2.12
N ALA A 175 -2.42 -4.98 2.20
CA ALA A 175 -1.27 -4.16 2.61
C ALA A 175 -1.08 -2.98 1.66
N LEU A 176 -1.15 -3.18 0.33
CA LEU A 176 -1.09 -2.08 -0.64
C LEU A 176 -2.20 -1.04 -0.42
N LEU A 177 -3.42 -1.49 -0.10
CA LEU A 177 -4.53 -0.59 0.26
C LEU A 177 -4.28 0.16 1.57
N ARG A 178 -3.71 -0.51 2.58
CA ARG A 178 -3.32 0.14 3.84
C ARG A 178 -2.27 1.23 3.61
N GLY A 179 -1.24 0.95 2.82
CA GLY A 179 -0.22 1.94 2.44
C GLY A 179 -0.84 3.18 1.78
N LYS A 180 -1.77 2.97 0.83
CA LYS A 180 -2.53 4.06 0.22
C LYS A 180 -3.39 4.83 1.24
N ALA A 181 -4.06 4.13 2.15
CA ALA A 181 -4.91 4.73 3.18
C ALA A 181 -4.12 5.65 4.12
N ILE A 182 -2.95 5.21 4.58
CA ILE A 182 -2.06 5.99 5.46
C ILE A 182 -1.25 7.06 4.72
N GLY A 183 -1.39 7.16 3.38
CA GLY A 183 -0.77 8.21 2.58
C GLY A 183 0.65 7.91 2.09
N VAL A 184 1.08 6.65 2.07
CA VAL A 184 2.34 6.26 1.42
C VAL A 184 2.18 6.41 -0.10
N THR A 185 2.99 7.28 -0.69
CA THR A 185 2.97 7.56 -2.15
C THR A 185 4.31 7.32 -2.83
N THR A 186 5.37 6.96 -2.09
CA THR A 186 6.71 6.76 -2.63
C THR A 186 7.45 5.62 -1.94
N SER A 187 8.46 5.08 -2.63
CA SER A 187 9.34 4.02 -2.16
C SER A 187 10.79 4.52 -2.04
N PRO A 188 11.50 4.25 -0.93
CA PRO A 188 10.97 3.71 0.33
C PRO A 188 10.25 4.81 1.14
N THR A 189 9.31 4.42 2.01
CA THR A 189 8.79 5.28 3.08
C THR A 189 8.89 4.52 4.40
N LEU A 190 9.54 5.12 5.40
CA LEU A 190 9.63 4.57 6.76
C LEU A 190 8.44 5.10 7.55
N VAL A 191 7.71 4.21 8.24
CA VAL A 191 6.60 4.57 9.10
C VAL A 191 6.86 4.03 10.51
N VAL A 192 6.87 4.92 11.49
CA VAL A 192 7.12 4.60 12.90
C VAL A 192 6.11 5.38 13.74
N GLY A 193 5.32 4.68 14.57
CA GLY A 193 4.38 5.34 15.48
C GLY A 193 3.27 6.17 14.79
N GLY A 194 3.04 6.00 13.50
CA GLY A 194 2.09 6.81 12.70
C GLY A 194 2.73 8.04 12.04
N GLU A 195 4.01 8.32 12.29
CA GLU A 195 4.79 9.28 11.54
C GLU A 195 5.47 8.62 10.34
N ALA A 196 5.69 9.39 9.27
CA ALA A 196 6.31 8.90 8.04
C ALA A 196 7.53 9.74 7.64
N LEU A 197 8.58 9.06 7.17
CA LEU A 197 9.75 9.64 6.51
C LEU A 197 9.86 9.06 5.09
N ALA A 198 9.56 9.90 4.10
CA ALA A 198 9.50 9.50 2.70
C ALA A 198 10.85 9.67 2.00
N GLY A 199 11.36 8.60 1.38
CA GLY A 199 12.62 8.58 0.63
C GLY A 199 13.80 7.97 1.41
N ALA A 200 14.87 7.68 0.68
CA ALA A 200 16.11 7.13 1.23
C ALA A 200 17.02 8.23 1.79
N HIS A 201 16.64 8.82 2.93
CA HIS A 201 17.44 9.86 3.59
C HIS A 201 18.78 9.33 4.12
N ALA A 202 19.71 10.24 4.44
CA ALA A 202 21.00 9.91 5.06
C ALA A 202 20.83 9.20 6.43
N PRO A 203 21.76 8.32 6.83
CA PRO A 203 21.65 7.54 8.08
C PRO A 203 21.36 8.40 9.31
N GLU A 204 21.97 9.58 9.44
CA GLU A 204 21.80 10.46 10.61
C GLU A 204 20.39 11.05 10.69
N VAL A 205 19.76 11.27 9.53
CA VAL A 205 18.36 11.74 9.45
C VAL A 205 17.41 10.61 9.84
N ILE A 206 17.69 9.39 9.35
CA ILE A 206 16.91 8.19 9.70
C ILE A 206 17.00 7.93 11.20
N ALA A 207 18.21 7.91 11.78
CA ALA A 207 18.43 7.67 13.21
C ALA A 207 17.67 8.69 14.08
N ARG A 208 17.74 9.98 13.73
CA ARG A 208 17.00 11.04 14.43
C ARG A 208 15.49 10.87 14.33
N PHE A 209 14.99 10.50 13.15
CA PHE A 209 13.57 10.24 12.94
C PHE A 209 13.10 9.05 13.80
N VAL A 210 13.81 7.92 13.75
CA VAL A 210 13.49 6.72 14.53
C VAL A 210 13.49 7.04 16.02
N ALA A 211 14.51 7.74 16.53
CA ALA A 211 14.59 8.12 17.94
C ALA A 211 13.42 8.99 18.41
N ARG A 212 13.02 9.97 17.62
CA ARG A 212 11.85 10.78 17.93
C ARG A 212 10.57 9.95 17.90
N ALA A 213 10.34 9.21 16.81
CA ALA A 213 9.07 8.52 16.57
C ALA A 213 8.84 7.32 17.50
N VAL A 214 9.91 6.67 17.96
CA VAL A 214 9.85 5.61 18.98
C VAL A 214 9.50 6.17 20.36
N ALA A 215 10.04 7.33 20.72
CA ALA A 215 9.79 7.97 22.01
C ALA A 215 8.35 8.49 22.16
N GLU A 216 7.68 8.79 21.06
CA GLU A 216 6.32 9.34 21.08
C GLU A 216 5.29 8.28 21.54
N PRO A 217 4.41 8.60 22.51
CA PRO A 217 3.35 7.71 22.95
C PRO A 217 2.38 7.40 21.81
N ARG A 218 2.14 6.11 21.52
CA ARG A 218 1.12 5.73 20.53
C ARG A 218 -0.22 5.54 21.23
N ARG A 219 -1.26 6.20 20.71
CA ARG A 219 -2.63 5.81 21.02
C ARG A 219 -2.95 4.52 20.26
N GLU A 220 -2.99 3.41 20.98
CA GLU A 220 -3.47 2.14 20.44
C GLU A 220 -4.98 2.21 20.24
N LEU A 221 -5.42 1.79 19.07
CA LEU A 221 -6.83 1.66 18.72
C LEU A 221 -7.16 0.17 18.62
N PRO A 222 -8.39 -0.25 18.96
CA PRO A 222 -8.86 -1.58 18.61
C PRO A 222 -8.70 -1.84 17.11
N ALA A 223 -8.38 -3.08 16.74
CA ALA A 223 -8.07 -3.46 15.35
C ALA A 223 -9.22 -3.15 14.39
N GLU A 224 -10.46 -3.33 14.86
CA GLU A 224 -11.68 -3.01 14.14
C GLU A 224 -11.82 -1.51 13.86
N VAL A 225 -11.41 -0.66 14.80
CA VAL A 225 -11.42 0.81 14.65
C VAL A 225 -10.34 1.25 13.67
N GLU A 226 -9.14 0.68 13.76
CA GLU A 226 -8.07 0.95 12.82
C GLU A 226 -8.49 0.58 11.39
N ARG A 227 -9.04 -0.62 11.19
CA ARG A 227 -9.54 -1.08 9.90
C ARG A 227 -10.67 -0.20 9.35
N LEU A 228 -11.61 0.23 10.19
CA LEU A 228 -12.68 1.13 9.80
C LEU A 228 -12.13 2.48 9.31
N ARG A 229 -11.17 3.06 10.04
CA ARG A 229 -10.52 4.33 9.67
C ARG A 229 -9.73 4.22 8.37
N LEU A 230 -9.04 3.10 8.16
CA LEU A 230 -8.32 2.84 6.91
C LEU A 230 -9.29 2.71 5.72
N ALA A 231 -10.41 2.03 5.90
CA ALA A 231 -11.45 1.92 4.86
C ALA A 231 -12.06 3.30 4.54
N GLU A 232 -12.37 4.11 5.56
CA GLU A 232 -12.87 5.47 5.38
C GLU A 232 -11.86 6.36 4.64
N ALA A 233 -10.59 6.31 5.02
CA ALA A 233 -9.53 7.06 4.34
C ALA A 233 -9.40 6.69 2.84
N LEU A 234 -9.64 5.43 2.47
CA LEU A 234 -9.67 5.02 1.07
C LEU A 234 -10.85 5.63 0.32
N LEU A 235 -12.03 5.64 0.93
CA LEU A 235 -13.21 6.25 0.33
C LEU A 235 -13.00 7.76 0.11
N ASP A 236 -12.45 8.46 1.09
CA ASP A 236 -12.15 9.90 1.00
C ASP A 236 -11.10 10.21 -0.08
N LYS A 237 -10.19 9.27 -0.35
CA LYS A 237 -9.23 9.32 -1.46
C LYS A 237 -9.83 8.92 -2.81
N GLY A 238 -11.15 8.70 -2.89
CA GLY A 238 -11.84 8.31 -4.13
C GLY A 238 -11.66 6.85 -4.52
N ASP A 239 -11.34 5.96 -3.57
CA ASP A 239 -11.19 4.52 -3.78
C ASP A 239 -12.27 3.70 -3.07
N PRO A 240 -13.52 3.72 -3.58
CA PRO A 240 -14.63 3.00 -2.96
C PRO A 240 -14.46 1.47 -3.02
N LEU A 241 -13.74 0.93 -4.01
CA LEU A 241 -13.49 -0.51 -4.11
C LEU A 241 -12.43 -0.98 -3.11
N GLY A 242 -11.37 -0.19 -2.93
CA GLY A 242 -10.39 -0.39 -1.86
C GLY A 242 -11.04 -0.31 -0.47
N CYS A 243 -11.92 0.69 -0.26
CA CYS A 243 -12.73 0.78 0.95
C CYS A 243 -13.52 -0.51 1.21
N LEU A 244 -14.29 -1.00 0.23
CA LEU A 244 -15.06 -2.24 0.37
C LEU A 244 -14.18 -3.47 0.63
N THR A 245 -12.98 -3.51 0.04
CA THR A 245 -12.02 -4.59 0.27
C THR A 245 -11.58 -4.62 1.74
N LEU A 246 -11.15 -3.50 2.31
CA LEU A 246 -10.76 -3.43 3.73
C LEU A 246 -11.95 -3.58 4.68
N LEU A 247 -13.15 -3.19 4.25
CA LEU A 247 -14.36 -3.27 5.05
C LEU A 247 -14.96 -4.68 5.10
N CYS A 248 -14.57 -5.58 4.20
CA CYS A 248 -15.15 -6.91 4.04
C CYS A 248 -15.17 -7.72 5.35
N ALA A 249 -14.05 -7.78 6.07
CA ALA A 249 -13.97 -8.47 7.36
C ALA A 249 -14.90 -7.85 8.40
N LEU A 250 -14.96 -6.51 8.47
CA LEU A 250 -15.84 -5.81 9.41
C LEU A 250 -17.31 -6.03 9.11
N MET A 251 -17.69 -6.14 7.84
CA MET A 251 -19.07 -6.46 7.46
C MET A 251 -19.48 -7.87 7.88
N ALA A 252 -18.52 -8.82 7.94
CA ALA A 252 -18.77 -10.18 8.39
C ALA A 252 -18.79 -10.28 9.93
N GLU A 253 -17.86 -9.59 10.61
CA GLU A 253 -17.71 -9.63 12.07
C GLU A 253 -18.73 -8.74 12.79
N HIS A 254 -19.11 -7.61 12.18
CA HIS A 254 -20.00 -6.59 12.76
C HIS A 254 -21.13 -6.21 11.77
N PRO A 255 -21.96 -7.17 11.33
CA PRO A 255 -22.97 -6.93 10.29
C PRO A 255 -24.07 -5.94 10.71
N GLU A 256 -24.27 -5.72 12.02
CA GLU A 256 -25.27 -4.81 12.58
C GLU A 256 -24.69 -3.42 12.95
N ASP A 257 -23.37 -3.22 12.84
CA ASP A 257 -22.76 -1.94 13.19
C ASP A 257 -23.16 -0.85 12.18
N ARG A 258 -23.77 0.23 12.69
CA ARG A 258 -24.26 1.34 11.88
C ARG A 258 -23.15 2.03 11.08
N SER A 259 -21.96 2.19 11.66
CA SER A 259 -20.84 2.89 11.00
C SER A 259 -20.29 2.05 9.86
N VAL A 260 -20.13 0.74 10.06
CA VAL A 260 -19.73 -0.23 9.03
C VAL A 260 -20.74 -0.23 7.88
N ARG A 261 -22.04 -0.35 8.19
CA ARG A 261 -23.12 -0.33 7.18
C ARG A 261 -23.17 0.98 6.40
N MET A 262 -23.05 2.11 7.10
CA MET A 262 -23.05 3.44 6.48
C MET A 262 -21.86 3.60 5.55
N LEU A 263 -20.66 3.21 5.98
CA LEU A 263 -19.47 3.29 5.13
C LEU A 263 -19.58 2.37 3.90
N ALA A 264 -20.10 1.14 4.07
CA ALA A 264 -20.37 0.23 2.95
C ALA A 264 -21.38 0.83 1.96
N ALA A 265 -22.47 1.43 2.45
CA ALA A 265 -23.46 2.09 1.61
C ALA A 265 -22.88 3.26 0.81
N ARG A 266 -22.07 4.13 1.46
CA ARG A 266 -21.33 5.21 0.79
C ARG A 266 -20.41 4.63 -0.30
N ALA A 267 -19.64 3.59 0.03
CA ALA A 267 -18.73 2.98 -0.93
C ALA A 267 -19.46 2.32 -2.10
N HIS A 268 -20.60 1.64 -1.87
CA HIS A 268 -21.45 1.10 -2.94
C HIS A 268 -22.00 2.20 -3.85
N TYR A 269 -22.43 3.33 -3.30
CA TYR A 269 -22.90 4.47 -4.09
C TYR A 269 -21.77 5.02 -4.99
N HIS A 270 -20.58 5.28 -4.42
CA HIS A 270 -19.44 5.82 -5.16
C HIS A 270 -18.85 4.83 -6.17
N SER A 271 -19.01 3.52 -5.97
CA SER A 271 -18.62 2.48 -6.93
C SER A 271 -19.74 2.05 -7.89
N ALA A 272 -20.84 2.83 -7.96
CA ALA A 272 -22.00 2.59 -8.83
C ALA A 272 -22.71 1.23 -8.62
N GLN A 273 -22.52 0.58 -7.48
CA GLN A 273 -23.26 -0.62 -7.06
C GLN A 273 -24.63 -0.23 -6.46
N LEU A 274 -25.46 0.46 -7.25
CA LEU A 274 -26.67 1.16 -6.77
C LEU A 274 -27.72 0.23 -6.15
N SER A 275 -27.80 -1.03 -6.57
CA SER A 275 -28.68 -2.03 -5.96
C SER A 275 -28.28 -2.36 -4.53
N ARG A 276 -26.97 -2.50 -4.27
CA ARG A 276 -26.44 -2.76 -2.93
C ARG A 276 -26.54 -1.52 -2.05
N ALA A 277 -26.24 -0.34 -2.60
CA ALA A 277 -26.40 0.94 -1.91
C ALA A 277 -27.86 1.14 -1.46
N ARG A 278 -28.84 0.97 -2.36
CA ARG A 278 -30.27 1.07 -2.04
C ARG A 278 -30.65 0.14 -0.89
N SER A 279 -30.36 -1.15 -1.04
CA SER A 279 -30.76 -2.15 -0.04
C SER A 279 -30.16 -1.88 1.35
N GLY A 280 -28.90 -1.46 1.41
CA GLY A 280 -28.27 -1.07 2.67
C GLY A 280 -28.87 0.19 3.29
N LEU A 281 -29.15 1.21 2.46
CA LEU A 281 -29.69 2.49 2.91
C LEU A 281 -31.15 2.40 3.36
N GLU A 282 -31.97 1.59 2.70
CA GLU A 282 -33.35 1.32 3.13
C GLU A 282 -33.39 0.75 4.55
N ARG A 283 -32.50 -0.20 4.86
CA ARG A 283 -32.38 -0.76 6.22
C ARG A 283 -31.95 0.30 7.23
N LEU A 284 -30.91 1.08 6.90
CA LEU A 284 -30.43 2.16 7.77
C LEU A 284 -31.52 3.19 8.07
N VAL A 285 -32.30 3.60 7.07
CA VAL A 285 -33.41 4.55 7.23
C VAL A 285 -34.60 3.93 7.98
N ALA A 286 -34.88 2.64 7.80
CA ALA A 286 -35.94 1.95 8.53
C ALA A 286 -35.60 1.84 10.03
N GLU A 287 -34.34 1.55 10.36
CA GLU A 287 -33.86 1.46 11.75
C GLU A 287 -33.69 2.84 12.40
N ASN A 288 -33.27 3.85 11.63
CA ASN A 288 -32.97 5.21 12.12
C ASN A 288 -33.63 6.25 11.19
N PRO A 289 -34.94 6.49 11.31
CA PRO A 289 -35.68 7.38 10.41
C PRO A 289 -35.26 8.84 10.49
N ASP A 290 -34.51 9.27 11.50
CA ASP A 290 -34.01 10.63 11.72
C ASP A 290 -32.57 10.85 11.20
N ASP A 291 -31.95 9.83 10.61
CA ASP A 291 -30.65 9.96 9.96
C ASP A 291 -30.77 10.73 8.63
N ALA A 292 -30.57 12.05 8.72
CA ALA A 292 -30.65 12.96 7.58
C ALA A 292 -29.67 12.58 6.45
N TYR A 293 -28.48 12.07 6.78
CA TYR A 293 -27.47 11.70 5.79
C TYR A 293 -27.83 10.38 5.09
N ALA A 294 -28.31 9.37 5.82
CA ALA A 294 -28.82 8.13 5.23
C ALA A 294 -29.95 8.44 4.23
N ARG A 295 -30.89 9.33 4.60
CA ARG A 295 -31.98 9.76 3.70
C ARG A 295 -31.49 10.50 2.48
N LEU A 296 -30.53 11.43 2.64
CA LEU A 296 -29.93 12.13 1.51
C LEU A 296 -29.30 11.12 0.53
N LEU A 297 -28.47 10.21 1.05
CA LEU A 297 -27.76 9.24 0.22
C LEU A 297 -28.71 8.24 -0.44
N LEU A 298 -29.80 7.82 0.24
CA LEU A 298 -30.85 7.00 -0.35
C LEU A 298 -31.54 7.74 -1.50
N GLY A 299 -31.94 9.00 -1.28
CA GLY A 299 -32.53 9.84 -2.32
C GLY A 299 -31.64 9.98 -3.54
N ARG A 300 -30.34 10.27 -3.35
CA ARG A 300 -29.36 10.33 -4.46
C ARG A 300 -29.12 9.00 -5.16
N THR A 301 -29.19 7.90 -4.41
CA THR A 301 -29.09 6.55 -4.98
C THR A 301 -30.28 6.24 -5.87
N LEU A 302 -31.50 6.56 -5.42
CA LEU A 302 -32.74 6.38 -6.19
C LEU A 302 -32.77 7.29 -7.43
N GLU A 303 -32.31 8.54 -7.30
CA GLU A 303 -32.17 9.48 -8.42
C GLU A 303 -31.26 8.91 -9.52
N ARG A 304 -30.07 8.40 -9.17
CA ARG A 304 -29.15 7.75 -10.13
C ARG A 304 -29.69 6.45 -10.74
N ARG A 305 -30.72 5.85 -10.13
CA ARG A 305 -31.42 4.68 -10.66
C ARG A 305 -32.61 5.04 -11.54
N GLY A 306 -32.98 6.32 -11.64
CA GLY A 306 -34.15 6.79 -12.39
C GLY A 306 -35.47 6.70 -11.61
N GLU A 307 -35.42 6.53 -10.29
CA GLU A 307 -36.60 6.36 -9.42
C GLU A 307 -37.02 7.71 -8.80
N GLY A 308 -37.40 8.65 -9.67
CA GLY A 308 -37.51 10.07 -9.33
C GLY A 308 -38.54 10.43 -8.25
N GLU A 309 -39.71 9.80 -8.24
CA GLU A 309 -40.75 10.08 -7.24
C GLU A 309 -40.31 9.68 -5.82
N GLU A 310 -39.76 8.47 -5.67
CA GLU A 310 -39.24 7.96 -4.40
C GLU A 310 -38.02 8.77 -3.95
N ALA A 311 -37.12 9.10 -4.89
CA ALA A 311 -35.98 9.97 -4.63
C ALA A 311 -36.41 11.34 -4.07
N ALA A 312 -37.37 12.00 -4.70
CA ALA A 312 -37.86 13.31 -4.30
C ALA A 312 -38.49 13.32 -2.90
N LEU A 313 -39.11 12.21 -2.47
CA LEU A 313 -39.59 12.05 -1.11
C LEU A 313 -38.42 12.07 -0.10
N HIS A 314 -37.42 11.20 -0.31
CA HIS A 314 -36.27 11.09 0.59
C HIS A 314 -35.45 12.38 0.65
N LEU A 315 -35.21 13.03 -0.48
CA LEU A 315 -34.45 14.28 -0.56
C LEU A 315 -35.15 15.44 0.16
N ARG A 316 -36.48 15.56 0.04
CA ARG A 316 -37.25 16.57 0.78
C ARG A 316 -37.17 16.37 2.29
N ILE A 317 -37.29 15.12 2.75
CA ILE A 317 -37.18 14.82 4.18
C ILE A 317 -35.77 15.14 4.69
N ALA A 318 -34.72 14.74 3.95
CA ALA A 318 -33.35 15.04 4.30
C ALA A 318 -33.08 16.56 4.38
N ALA A 319 -33.59 17.34 3.43
CA ALA A 319 -33.47 18.80 3.42
C ALA A 319 -34.24 19.48 4.57
N ALA A 320 -35.38 18.92 4.97
CA ALA A 320 -36.14 19.40 6.12
C ALA A 320 -35.38 19.14 7.44
N MET A 321 -34.67 18.02 7.56
CA MET A 321 -33.84 17.68 8.73
C MET A 321 -32.54 18.48 8.77
N ASN A 322 -31.90 18.71 7.61
CA ASN A 322 -30.69 19.50 7.48
C ASN A 322 -30.78 20.43 6.25
N PRO A 323 -31.11 21.72 6.46
CA PRO A 323 -31.30 22.70 5.38
C PRO A 323 -30.08 22.88 4.45
N GLY A 324 -28.88 22.48 4.89
CA GLY A 324 -27.68 22.49 4.05
C GLY A 324 -27.77 21.58 2.83
N TYR A 325 -28.61 20.53 2.88
CA TYR A 325 -28.75 19.56 1.79
C TYR A 325 -29.65 20.03 0.64
N GLY A 326 -30.50 21.03 0.86
CA GLY A 326 -31.41 21.57 -0.18
C GLY A 326 -30.75 22.52 -1.17
N LYS A 327 -29.48 22.90 -0.97
CA LYS A 327 -28.79 23.93 -1.76
C LYS A 327 -27.87 23.39 -2.87
N ALA A 328 -27.71 22.07 -2.97
CA ALA A 328 -26.90 21.42 -4.01
C ALA A 328 -27.84 20.80 -5.05
N GLY A 329 -28.40 21.64 -5.92
CA GLY A 329 -29.19 21.25 -7.09
C GLY A 329 -28.53 21.81 -8.34
#